data_AF-A0A940BEA0-F1
#
_entry.id   AF-A0A940BEA0-F1
#
_cell.length_a   1.000
_cell.length_b   1.000
_cell.length_c   1.000
_cell.angle_alpha   90.00
_cell.angle_beta   90.00
_cell.angle_gamma   90.00
#
_symmetry.space_group_name_H-M   'P 1'
#
loop_
_entity.id
_entity.type
_entity.pdbx_description
1 polymer ?
#
loop_
_entity_poly.entity_id
_entity_poly.type
_entity_poly.pdbx_seq_one_letter_code
_entity_poly.pdbx_strand_id
1 'polypeptide(L)' 'LYFVPRDNIVQHAEINKKTVIEYRPDSNQAQEYRNLAQAVIENTDFVIPIPMTQERLEEILMEYGMMELADDYKI' A
#
# COMPACT_ATOMS: atom_id res chain seq x y z
N LEU A 1 -0.28 6.14 -7.06
CA LEU A 1 0.65 5.70 -8.13
C LEU A 1 0.92 4.20 -8.16
N TYR A 2 0.91 3.48 -7.04
CA TYR A 2 1.20 2.05 -7.02
C TYR A 2 0.44 1.37 -5.87
N PHE A 3 0.05 0.10 -6.04
CA PHE A 3 -0.56 -0.72 -5.00
C PHE A 3 0.44 -1.79 -4.55
N VAL A 4 0.74 -1.86 -3.25
CA VAL A 4 1.67 -2.85 -2.71
C VAL A 4 0.87 -4.06 -2.18
N PRO A 5 1.05 -5.27 -2.72
CA PRO A 5 0.33 -6.45 -2.24
C PRO A 5 0.82 -6.88 -0.85
N ARG A 6 -0.05 -7.59 -0.12
CA ARG A 6 0.32 -8.27 1.12
C ARG A 6 1.09 -9.55 0.80
N ASP A 7 2.28 -9.70 1.38
CA ASP A 7 3.10 -10.90 1.26
C ASP A 7 3.77 -11.21 2.61
N ASN A 8 3.71 -12.48 3.04
CA ASN A 8 4.27 -12.95 4.31
C ASN A 8 5.80 -12.82 4.36
N ILE A 9 6.47 -12.71 3.21
CA ILE A 9 7.92 -12.48 3.14
C ILE A 9 8.34 -11.18 3.83
N VAL A 10 7.44 -10.19 3.90
CA VAL A 10 7.66 -8.93 4.61
C VAL A 10 7.92 -9.21 6.09
N GLN A 11 7.07 -10.02 6.72
CA GLN A 11 7.21 -10.39 8.13
C GLN A 11 8.53 -11.13 8.39
N HIS A 12 8.93 -12.03 7.49
CA HIS A 12 10.19 -12.76 7.61
C HIS A 12 11.41 -11.82 7.51
N ALA A 13 11.38 -10.87 6.58
CA ALA A 13 12.43 -9.86 6.46
C ALA A 13 12.49 -8.94 7.70
N GLU A 14 11.33 -8.51 8.21
CA GLU A 14 11.21 -7.67 9.41
C GLU A 14 11.75 -8.35 10.67
N ILE A 15 11.45 -9.65 10.88
CA ILE A 15 12.01 -10.44 11.99
C ILE A 15 13.55 -10.49 11.91
N ASN A 16 14.09 -10.54 10.70
CA ASN A 16 15.53 -10.52 10.46
C ASN A 16 16.14 -9.11 10.45
N LYS A 17 15.34 -8.07 10.78
CA LYS A 17 15.73 -6.65 10.79
C LYS A 17 16.31 -6.18 9.44
N LYS A 18 15.81 -6.74 8.35
CA LYS A 18 16.23 -6.42 6.98
C LYS A 18 15.05 -5.93 6.15
N THR A 19 15.34 -5.16 5.12
CA THR A 19 14.34 -4.88 4.07
C THR A 19 14.11 -6.13 3.24
N VAL A 20 12.95 -6.26 2.58
CA VAL A 20 12.68 -7.39 1.67
C VAL A 20 13.68 -7.43 0.51
N ILE A 21 14.10 -6.26 0.02
CA ILE A 21 15.11 -6.14 -1.05
C ILE A 21 16.45 -6.75 -0.62
N GLU A 22 16.89 -6.51 0.63
CA GLU A 22 18.13 -7.05 1.16
C GLU A 22 18.00 -8.53 1.57
N TYR A 23 16.88 -8.89 2.20
CA TYR A 23 16.64 -10.23 2.72
C TYR A 23 16.44 -11.26 1.60
N ARG A 24 15.66 -10.93 0.58
CA ARG A 24 15.35 -11.81 -0.55
C ARG A 24 15.16 -10.99 -1.83
N PRO A 25 16.26 -10.59 -2.49
CA PRO A 25 16.23 -9.68 -3.64
C PRO A 25 15.45 -10.21 -4.84
N ASP A 26 15.39 -11.53 -5.01
CA ASP A 26 14.71 -12.19 -6.13
C ASP A 26 13.23 -12.53 -5.83
N SER A 27 12.69 -12.04 -4.72
CA SER A 27 11.27 -12.24 -4.41
C SER A 27 10.36 -11.33 -5.23
N ASN A 28 9.12 -11.81 -5.45
CA ASN A 28 8.06 -11.00 -6.07
C ASN A 28 7.86 -9.69 -5.30
N GLN A 29 7.77 -9.75 -3.97
CA GLN A 29 7.61 -8.56 -3.13
C GLN A 29 8.79 -7.57 -3.25
N ALA A 30 10.04 -8.04 -3.40
CA ALA A 30 11.16 -7.14 -3.67
C ALA A 30 10.99 -6.42 -5.02
N GLN A 31 10.45 -7.11 -6.03
CA GLN A 31 10.16 -6.50 -7.32
C GLN A 31 9.03 -5.47 -7.23
N GLU A 32 7.98 -5.73 -6.44
CA GLU A 32 6.91 -4.75 -6.17
C GLU A 32 7.47 -3.45 -5.57
N TYR A 33 8.44 -3.54 -4.66
CA TYR A 33 9.09 -2.34 -4.12
C TYR A 33 9.96 -1.60 -5.16
N ARG A 34 10.60 -2.32 -6.08
CA ARG A 34 11.36 -1.68 -7.18
C ARG A 34 10.42 -0.96 -8.15
N ASN A 35 9.29 -1.58 -8.49
CA ASN A 35 8.28 -0.98 -9.35
C ASN A 35 7.65 0.26 -8.69
N LEU A 36 7.33 0.19 -7.38
CA LEU A 36 6.91 1.35 -6.60
C LEU A 36 7.97 2.46 -6.64
N ALA A 37 9.24 2.12 -6.44
CA ALA A 37 10.33 3.10 -6.50
C ALA A 37 10.43 3.77 -7.88
N GLN A 38 10.28 2.99 -8.96
CA GLN A 38 10.24 3.52 -10.32
C GLN A 38 9.04 4.46 -10.52
N ALA A 39 7.84 4.06 -10.09
CA ALA A 39 6.64 4.89 -10.19
C ALA A 39 6.80 6.23 -9.43
N VAL A 40 7.50 6.23 -8.30
CA VAL A 40 7.82 7.46 -7.56
C VAL A 40 8.83 8.33 -8.31
N ILE A 41 9.90 7.73 -8.86
CA ILE A 41 10.94 8.45 -9.61
C ILE A 41 10.38 9.09 -10.88
N GLU A 42 9.48 8.39 -11.57
CA GLU A 42 8.85 8.83 -12.82
C GLU A 42 7.62 9.72 -12.58
N ASN A 43 7.19 9.91 -11.33
CA ASN A 43 6.01 10.73 -11.05
C ASN A 43 6.25 12.20 -11.41
N THR A 44 5.39 12.72 -12.28
CA THR A 44 5.37 14.14 -12.65
C THR A 44 4.14 14.88 -12.12
N ASP A 45 3.20 14.17 -11.49
CA ASP A 45 1.97 14.75 -10.98
C ASP A 45 2.16 15.23 -9.54
N PHE A 46 2.39 16.53 -9.39
CA PHE A 46 2.57 17.20 -8.09
C PHE A 46 1.50 18.28 -7.94
N VAL A 47 0.56 18.06 -7.02
CA VAL A 47 -0.60 18.92 -6.81
C VAL A 47 -0.72 19.36 -5.36
N ILE A 48 -1.40 20.50 -5.14
CA ILE A 48 -1.88 20.87 -3.81
C ILE A 48 -3.17 20.06 -3.57
N PRO A 49 -3.23 19.19 -2.54
CA PRO A 49 -4.40 18.37 -2.30
C PRO A 49 -5.59 19.23 -1.89
N ILE A 50 -6.78 18.87 -2.37
CA ILE A 50 -8.05 19.47 -1.97
C ILE A 50 -8.66 18.57 -0.89
N PRO A 51 -8.81 19.04 0.36
CA PRO A 51 -9.46 18.25 1.41
C PRO A 51 -10.89 17.89 1.00
N MET A 52 -11.27 16.62 1.19
CA MET A 52 -12.65 16.18 1.02
C MET A 52 -13.44 16.34 2.33
N THR A 53 -14.77 16.42 2.24
CA THR A 53 -15.64 16.42 3.42
C THR A 53 -15.78 15.01 4.00
N GLN A 54 -16.24 14.92 5.24
CA GLN A 54 -16.49 13.63 5.89
C GLN A 54 -17.57 12.84 5.16
N GLU A 55 -18.66 13.49 4.76
CA GLU A 55 -19.75 12.87 4.03
C GLU A 55 -19.24 12.26 2.72
N ARG A 56 -18.36 12.97 2.01
CA ARG A 56 -17.77 12.45 0.77
C ARG A 56 -16.89 11.24 1.01
N LEU A 57 -16.16 11.20 2.13
CA LEU A 57 -15.36 10.03 2.49
C LEU A 57 -16.26 8.82 2.81
N GLU A 58 -17.34 9.03 3.56
CA GLU A 58 -18.32 8.00 3.89
C GLU A 58 -18.99 7.42 2.63
N GLU A 59 -19.39 8.28 1.68
CA GLU A 59 -19.92 7.85 0.38
C GLU A 59 -18.95 6.93 -0.37
N ILE A 60 -17.66 7.28 -0.42
CA ILE A 60 -16.62 6.47 -1.07
C ILE A 60 -16.50 5.10 -0.37
N LEU A 61 -16.50 5.07 0.97
CA LEU A 61 -16.42 3.82 1.72
C LEU A 61 -17.64 2.90 1.49
N MET A 62 -18.83 3.47 1.32
CA MET A 62 -20.02 2.70 0.95
C MET A 62 -19.94 2.19 -0.50
N GLU A 63 -19.55 3.04 -1.45
CA GLU A 63 -19.45 2.72 -2.88
C GLU A 63 -18.50 1.55 -3.15
N TYR A 64 -17.35 1.53 -2.49
CA TYR A 64 -16.34 0.49 -2.65
C TYR A 64 -16.50 -0.68 -1.66
N GLY A 65 -17.61 -0.75 -0.91
CA GLY A 65 -17.93 -1.85 -0.01
C GLY A 65 -17.00 -1.97 1.21
N MET A 66 -16.32 -0.88 1.60
CA MET A 66 -15.37 -0.88 2.71
C MET A 66 -16.02 -0.68 4.09
N MET A 67 -17.26 -0.17 4.15
CA MET A 67 -17.98 -0.04 5.43
C MET A 67 -18.43 -1.40 6.01
N GLU A 68 -18.80 -2.37 5.18
CA GLU A 68 -19.18 -3.71 5.69
C GLU A 68 -17.97 -4.50 6.21
N LEU A 69 -16.78 -4.24 5.66
CA LEU A 69 -15.52 -4.87 6.08
C LEU A 69 -14.95 -4.31 7.39
N ALA A 70 -15.41 -3.14 7.85
CA ALA A 70 -14.95 -2.52 9.09
C ALA A 70 -15.35 -3.34 10.34
N ASP A 71 -16.43 -4.11 10.27
CA ASP A 71 -16.89 -4.99 11.34
C ASP A 71 -16.07 -6.30 11.46
N ASP A 72 -15.30 -6.66 10.42
CA ASP A 72 -14.50 -7.89 10.35
C ASP A 72 -13.04 -7.72 10.82
N TYR A 73 -12.59 -6.49 11.11
CA TYR A 73 -11.29 -6.24 11.75
C TYR A 73 -11.37 -6.47 13.27
N LYS A 74 -11.66 -7.70 13.69
CA LYS A 74 -11.36 -8.14 15.05
C LYS A 74 -9.85 -8.41 15.16
N ILE A 75 -9.16 -7.53 15.89
CA ILE A 75 -7.79 -7.71 16.38
C ILE A 75 -7.74 -8.91 17.33
#